data_AF-A0A919MSY2-F1
#
_entry.id   AF-A0A919MSY2-F1
#
_cell.length_a   1.000
_cell.length_b   1.000
_cell.length_c   1.000
_cell.angle_alpha   90.00
_cell.angle_beta   90.00
_cell.angle_gamma   90.00
#
_symmetry.space_group_name_H-M   'P 1'
#
loop_
_entity.id
_entity.type
_entity.pdbx_description
1 polymer ?
#
loop_
_entity_poly.entity_id
_entity_poly.type
_entity_poly.pdbx_seq_one_letter_code
_entity_poly.pdbx_strand_id
1 'polypeptide(L)'
;MTAHLLIGPILRRVVGDRATIWVEITEPATVRVEAEGGGAGSAHTFSAYGHHYALVVVEGLTPDAASEYRVYLDDRQVWPTADSPYPASMIRTRPADDRAAPVRLIFGSCREATPHATARSLPPDALDAYSRRLMADPTSADLRPDLIVLLGDQVYADKTSAKVRRFLRRRRSAGHQGPDDQVVTFDEYTKLYLESWRDPEIRWLLATVPSVMIFDDHELIDDWNTSASWREDMNAQPWWVERIAGGLASYWVYQHLGNLSPDELAADPIFQKVSEAEDATVLLHDFGRSVDNTAQSYQWSFSLDVGRTRLAMLDNRCNRVLTPGAREMLPPQEWAWFVDQAHGDYDHLVVGSSLPWLMPPAIHYLEAWNERNADSSRPWVASASEKLRRAVDLEHWAAFGRSFAALGELFKRLGEGSDGAPSHRVGAGGAYAAPATISVLSGDVHHSYVARAEFGVAMATPVMQLTCSPVHNQVPAVMRPLMRFAWSRAAAQGVRGLARTAGVRRPAWSWKRLAGPYFGNAVSTLLLTGPAATAIVEGTNADGGLFEVARVRYPD
;
A
#
# COMPACT_ATOMS: atom_id res chain seq x y z
N MET A 1 -23.77 -16.46 22.93
CA MET A 1 -24.20 -15.11 22.53
C MET A 1 -24.42 -15.13 21.02
N THR A 2 -25.14 -14.17 20.42
CA THR A 2 -25.33 -14.16 18.96
C THR A 2 -24.12 -13.50 18.29
N ALA A 3 -23.53 -14.14 17.28
CA ALA A 3 -22.38 -13.59 16.55
C ALA A 3 -22.79 -12.35 15.72
N HIS A 4 -22.01 -11.26 15.76
CA HIS A 4 -22.27 -10.03 15.01
C HIS A 4 -21.05 -9.62 14.17
N LEU A 5 -21.32 -9.05 12.99
CA LEU A 5 -20.27 -8.54 12.10
C LEU A 5 -19.68 -7.22 12.65
N LEU A 6 -18.41 -7.25 13.02
CA LEU A 6 -17.66 -6.09 13.53
C LEU A 6 -17.09 -5.24 12.40
N ILE A 7 -16.32 -5.85 11.50
CA ILE A 7 -15.71 -5.21 10.33
C ILE A 7 -15.96 -6.07 9.09
N GLY A 8 -16.07 -5.39 7.95
CA GLY A 8 -16.37 -5.98 6.66
C GLY A 8 -17.87 -6.05 6.36
N PRO A 9 -18.27 -6.78 5.32
CA PRO A 9 -17.39 -7.55 4.44
C PRO A 9 -16.43 -6.65 3.67
N ILE A 10 -15.23 -7.17 3.42
CA ILE A 10 -14.23 -6.54 2.56
C ILE A 10 -14.03 -7.47 1.38
N LEU A 11 -14.36 -6.98 0.18
CA LEU A 11 -14.00 -7.63 -1.07
C LEU A 11 -12.50 -7.47 -1.27
N ARG A 12 -11.82 -8.61 -1.29
CA ARG A 12 -10.37 -8.68 -1.35
C ARG A 12 -9.92 -8.94 -2.78
N ARG A 13 -9.77 -10.20 -3.17
CA ARG A 13 -9.32 -10.60 -4.50
C ARG A 13 -10.49 -11.11 -5.32
N VAL A 14 -10.47 -10.81 -6.61
CA VAL A 14 -11.34 -11.43 -7.61
C VAL A 14 -10.44 -12.00 -8.69
N VAL A 15 -10.55 -13.30 -8.95
CA VAL A 15 -9.71 -14.03 -9.91
C VAL A 15 -10.61 -15.02 -10.66
N GLY A 16 -10.81 -14.78 -11.95
CA GLY A 16 -11.74 -15.57 -12.76
C GLY A 16 -13.16 -15.51 -12.21
N ASP A 17 -13.72 -16.67 -11.87
CA ASP A 17 -15.04 -16.88 -11.29
C ASP A 17 -15.02 -17.00 -9.75
N ARG A 18 -13.90 -16.64 -9.12
CA ARG A 18 -13.73 -16.70 -7.66
C ARG A 18 -13.48 -15.33 -7.05
N ALA A 19 -13.96 -15.12 -5.84
CA ALA A 19 -13.68 -13.93 -5.05
C ALA A 19 -13.44 -14.27 -3.57
N THR A 20 -12.60 -13.49 -2.90
CA THR A 20 -12.35 -13.63 -1.45
C THR A 20 -13.04 -12.49 -0.70
N ILE A 21 -13.88 -12.85 0.27
CA ILE A 21 -14.51 -11.92 1.21
C ILE A 21 -13.91 -12.10 2.59
N TRP A 22 -13.40 -11.01 3.18
CA TRP A 22 -12.87 -10.99 4.54
C TRP A 22 -13.90 -10.38 5.52
N VAL A 23 -13.99 -10.93 6.73
CA VAL A 23 -14.83 -10.41 7.83
C VAL A 23 -14.16 -10.57 9.20
N GLU A 24 -14.53 -9.67 10.13
CA GLU A 24 -14.28 -9.82 11.58
C GLU A 24 -15.61 -9.87 12.34
N ILE A 25 -15.73 -10.78 13.31
CA ILE A 25 -16.98 -11.15 14.00
C ILE A 25 -16.75 -11.21 15.52
N THR A 26 -17.81 -10.98 16.31
CA THR A 26 -17.76 -10.96 17.78
C THR A 26 -17.63 -12.33 18.46
N GLU A 27 -18.01 -13.41 17.79
CA GLU A 27 -18.07 -14.78 18.34
C GLU A 27 -17.71 -15.77 17.22
N PRO A 28 -17.26 -17.00 17.54
CA PRO A 28 -17.06 -18.03 16.53
C PRO A 28 -18.37 -18.32 15.77
N ALA A 29 -18.30 -18.41 14.45
CA ALA A 29 -19.46 -18.64 13.59
C ALA A 29 -19.09 -19.32 12.28
N THR A 30 -20.08 -19.85 11.58
CA THR A 30 -19.96 -20.18 10.15
C THR A 30 -20.35 -18.96 9.34
N VAL A 31 -19.44 -18.50 8.49
CA VAL A 31 -19.67 -17.39 7.56
C VAL A 31 -20.02 -17.97 6.21
N ARG A 32 -21.18 -17.58 5.67
CA ARG A 32 -21.61 -17.95 4.31
C ARG A 32 -21.80 -16.69 3.48
N VAL A 33 -21.33 -16.73 2.25
CA VAL A 33 -21.53 -15.66 1.26
C VAL A 33 -22.29 -16.25 0.08
N GLU A 34 -23.32 -15.54 -0.36
CA GLU A 34 -24.12 -15.90 -1.54
C GLU A 34 -24.23 -14.70 -2.45
N ALA A 35 -23.79 -14.88 -3.69
CA ALA A 35 -23.92 -13.92 -4.77
C ALA A 35 -25.08 -14.33 -5.69
N GLU A 36 -25.79 -13.34 -6.22
CA GLU A 36 -26.78 -13.56 -7.26
C GLU A 36 -26.13 -14.22 -8.49
N GLY A 37 -26.90 -15.04 -9.21
CA GLY A 37 -26.34 -15.85 -10.31
C GLY A 37 -25.65 -17.15 -9.87
N GLY A 38 -25.64 -17.47 -8.58
CA GLY A 38 -25.30 -18.81 -8.08
C GLY A 38 -23.92 -18.96 -7.43
N GLY A 39 -23.11 -17.89 -7.39
CA GLY A 39 -21.82 -17.92 -6.72
C GLY A 39 -21.99 -18.02 -5.20
N ALA A 40 -21.25 -18.91 -4.55
CA ALA A 40 -21.37 -19.11 -3.10
C ALA A 40 -20.07 -19.60 -2.48
N GLY A 41 -19.94 -19.41 -1.17
CA GLY A 41 -18.81 -19.90 -0.38
C GLY A 41 -19.13 -19.92 1.11
N SER A 42 -18.43 -20.74 1.86
CA SER A 42 -18.52 -20.75 3.32
C SER A 42 -17.18 -21.06 3.99
N ALA A 43 -16.94 -20.45 5.14
CA ALA A 43 -15.78 -20.75 5.99
C ALA A 43 -16.16 -20.65 7.47
N HIS A 44 -15.52 -21.47 8.30
CA HIS A 44 -15.55 -21.27 9.75
C HIS A 44 -14.57 -20.17 10.14
N THR A 45 -14.91 -19.42 11.18
CA THR A 45 -13.98 -18.43 11.74
C THR A 45 -12.79 -19.10 12.42
N PHE A 46 -11.59 -18.58 12.23
CA PHE A 46 -10.48 -18.82 13.15
C PHE A 46 -10.46 -17.74 14.25
N SER A 47 -9.95 -18.08 15.43
CA SER A 47 -9.91 -17.17 16.58
C SER A 47 -8.48 -16.73 16.85
N ALA A 48 -8.27 -15.46 17.17
CA ALA A 48 -7.01 -14.93 17.70
C ALA A 48 -7.27 -13.66 18.50
N TYR A 49 -6.57 -13.51 19.63
CA TYR A 49 -6.68 -12.37 20.55
C TYR A 49 -8.12 -12.09 21.02
N GLY A 50 -8.96 -13.12 21.11
CA GLY A 50 -10.38 -12.97 21.44
C GLY A 50 -11.22 -12.30 20.32
N HIS A 51 -10.69 -12.26 19.10
CA HIS A 51 -11.38 -11.85 17.88
C HIS A 51 -11.57 -13.05 16.95
N HIS A 52 -12.57 -12.99 16.07
CA HIS A 52 -12.90 -14.08 15.15
C HIS A 52 -12.93 -13.58 13.71
N TYR A 53 -12.21 -14.25 12.82
CA TYR A 53 -11.99 -13.82 11.44
C TYR A 53 -12.34 -14.92 10.47
N ALA A 54 -12.82 -14.57 9.29
CA ALA A 54 -13.00 -15.51 8.19
C ALA A 54 -12.61 -14.89 6.85
N LEU A 55 -12.01 -15.72 6.00
CA LEU A 55 -11.84 -15.46 4.57
C LEU A 55 -12.68 -16.48 3.82
N VAL A 56 -13.78 -16.01 3.22
CA VAL A 56 -14.69 -16.84 2.44
C VAL A 56 -14.31 -16.73 0.98
N VAL A 57 -13.87 -17.84 0.38
CA VAL A 57 -13.72 -17.97 -1.07
C VAL A 57 -15.10 -18.28 -1.65
N VAL A 58 -15.65 -17.33 -2.40
CA VAL A 58 -16.87 -17.46 -3.18
C VAL A 58 -16.49 -18.01 -4.54
N GLU A 59 -17.08 -19.14 -4.94
CA GLU A 59 -16.81 -19.80 -6.21
C GLU A 59 -18.07 -19.85 -7.08
N GLY A 60 -17.88 -20.07 -8.39
CA GLY A 60 -19.00 -20.17 -9.33
C GLY A 60 -19.67 -18.83 -9.65
N LEU A 61 -18.94 -17.72 -9.53
CA LEU A 61 -19.45 -16.42 -9.96
C LEU A 61 -19.63 -16.39 -11.48
N THR A 62 -20.71 -15.78 -11.94
CA THR A 62 -20.94 -15.62 -13.39
C THR A 62 -19.82 -14.73 -13.97
N PRO A 63 -19.08 -15.15 -15.01
CA PRO A 63 -18.08 -14.31 -15.67
C PRO A 63 -18.71 -13.06 -16.32
N ASP A 64 -17.93 -11.97 -16.42
CA ASP A 64 -18.39 -10.67 -16.95
C ASP A 64 -19.70 -10.15 -16.33
N ALA A 65 -19.88 -10.35 -15.02
CA ALA A 65 -21.09 -9.97 -14.32
C ALA A 65 -20.79 -9.16 -13.06
N ALA A 66 -21.72 -8.29 -12.70
CA ALA A 66 -21.78 -7.67 -11.39
C ALA A 66 -22.89 -8.36 -10.60
N SER A 67 -22.51 -9.13 -9.58
CA SER A 67 -23.43 -9.94 -8.79
C SER A 67 -23.59 -9.32 -7.41
N GLU A 68 -24.79 -8.88 -7.05
CA GLU A 68 -25.08 -8.50 -5.66
C GLU A 68 -24.87 -9.69 -4.75
N TYR A 69 -24.42 -9.46 -3.51
CA TYR A 69 -24.17 -10.57 -2.58
C TYR A 69 -24.64 -10.27 -1.16
N ARG A 70 -24.88 -11.34 -0.41
CA ARG A 70 -25.30 -11.34 0.98
C ARG A 70 -24.29 -12.11 1.82
N VAL A 71 -24.12 -11.69 3.07
CA VAL A 71 -23.29 -12.39 4.06
C VAL A 71 -24.17 -12.86 5.20
N TYR A 72 -23.99 -14.11 5.60
CA TYR A 72 -24.71 -14.78 6.66
C TYR A 72 -23.75 -15.24 7.75
N LEU A 73 -24.14 -15.07 9.01
CA LEU A 73 -23.52 -15.71 10.17
C LEU A 73 -24.51 -16.70 10.73
N ASP A 74 -24.18 -18.00 10.72
CA ASP A 74 -25.06 -19.09 11.17
C ASP A 74 -26.50 -18.92 10.63
N ASP A 75 -26.59 -18.78 9.30
CA ASP A 75 -27.81 -18.57 8.51
C ASP A 75 -28.57 -17.25 8.70
N ARG A 76 -28.10 -16.36 9.58
CA ARG A 76 -28.67 -15.02 9.71
C ARG A 76 -27.94 -14.03 8.83
N GLN A 77 -28.66 -13.37 7.92
CA GLN A 77 -28.08 -12.30 7.11
C GLN A 77 -27.59 -11.16 8.00
N VAL A 78 -26.34 -10.77 7.81
CA VAL A 78 -25.68 -9.63 8.49
C VAL A 78 -25.23 -8.55 7.51
N TRP A 79 -25.19 -8.84 6.22
CA TRP A 79 -24.87 -7.89 5.17
C TRP A 79 -25.69 -8.14 3.89
N PRO A 80 -26.20 -7.09 3.22
CA PRO A 80 -26.32 -5.73 3.74
C PRO A 80 -27.20 -5.71 5.00
N THR A 81 -27.02 -4.70 5.86
CA THR A 81 -27.92 -4.49 7.01
C THR A 81 -29.30 -4.09 6.52
N ALA A 82 -30.37 -4.50 7.21
CA ALA A 82 -31.76 -4.25 6.80
C ALA A 82 -32.06 -2.76 6.51
N ASP A 83 -31.46 -1.86 7.28
CA ASP A 83 -31.68 -0.41 7.17
C ASP A 83 -30.53 0.32 6.45
N SER A 84 -29.74 -0.38 5.63
CA SER A 84 -28.63 0.25 4.90
C SER A 84 -29.16 1.32 3.93
N PRO A 85 -28.69 2.58 4.02
CA PRO A 85 -29.03 3.62 3.04
C PRO A 85 -28.20 3.51 1.76
N TYR A 86 -27.20 2.63 1.74
CA TYR A 86 -26.28 2.46 0.62
C TYR A 86 -26.78 1.44 -0.41
N PRO A 87 -26.37 1.57 -1.68
CA PRO A 87 -26.66 0.55 -2.70
C PRO A 87 -26.17 -0.84 -2.30
N ALA A 88 -26.70 -1.89 -2.92
CA ALA A 88 -26.22 -3.24 -2.70
C ALA A 88 -24.71 -3.36 -3.03
N SER A 89 -23.98 -4.07 -2.17
CA SER A 89 -22.60 -4.47 -2.46
C SER A 89 -22.60 -5.56 -3.51
N MET A 90 -21.64 -5.51 -4.43
CA MET A 90 -21.55 -6.45 -5.55
C MET A 90 -20.13 -6.96 -5.73
N ILE A 91 -20.02 -8.17 -6.26
CA ILE A 91 -18.78 -8.76 -6.74
C ILE A 91 -18.80 -8.64 -8.25
N ARG A 92 -17.77 -8.02 -8.83
CA ARG A 92 -17.64 -7.90 -10.29
C ARG A 92 -16.54 -8.82 -10.80
N THR A 93 -16.90 -9.74 -11.69
CA THR A 93 -15.97 -10.56 -12.46
C THR A 93 -15.65 -9.90 -13.79
N ARG A 94 -14.47 -10.22 -14.34
CA ARG A 94 -14.07 -9.78 -15.69
C ARG A 94 -14.48 -10.84 -16.71
N PRO A 95 -14.54 -10.50 -18.02
CA PRO A 95 -14.68 -11.49 -19.08
C PRO A 95 -13.60 -12.57 -19.00
N ALA A 96 -13.91 -13.78 -19.46
CA ALA A 96 -12.92 -14.86 -19.54
C ALA A 96 -11.74 -14.52 -20.46
N ASP A 97 -12.00 -13.74 -21.52
CA ASP A 97 -10.96 -13.05 -22.31
C ASP A 97 -11.08 -11.54 -22.09
N ASP A 98 -10.32 -11.03 -21.13
CA ASP A 98 -10.31 -9.62 -20.74
C ASP A 98 -9.09 -8.87 -21.31
N ARG A 99 -8.41 -9.45 -22.31
CA ARG A 99 -7.17 -8.88 -22.87
C ARG A 99 -7.35 -7.47 -23.42
N ALA A 100 -8.51 -7.21 -24.03
CA ALA A 100 -8.86 -5.90 -24.59
C ALA A 100 -9.63 -5.00 -23.61
N ALA A 101 -10.07 -5.54 -22.47
CA ALA A 101 -10.86 -4.79 -21.51
C ALA A 101 -9.98 -3.80 -20.74
N PRO A 102 -10.40 -2.53 -20.59
CA PRO A 102 -9.63 -1.55 -19.85
C PRO A 102 -9.46 -1.96 -18.39
N VAL A 103 -8.42 -1.42 -17.76
CA VAL A 103 -8.14 -1.61 -16.33
C VAL A 103 -8.13 -0.25 -15.67
N ARG A 104 -8.93 -0.08 -14.61
CA ARG A 104 -9.00 1.11 -13.79
C ARG A 104 -8.54 0.81 -12.38
N LEU A 105 -7.38 1.31 -12.01
CA LEU A 105 -6.87 1.25 -10.64
C LEU A 105 -7.11 2.60 -9.98
N ILE A 106 -7.67 2.62 -8.77
CA ILE A 106 -7.55 3.80 -7.90
C ILE A 106 -6.50 3.54 -6.83
N PHE A 107 -5.74 4.57 -6.47
CA PHE A 107 -4.64 4.42 -5.53
C PHE A 107 -4.41 5.67 -4.69
N GLY A 108 -3.80 5.44 -3.53
CA GLY A 108 -3.37 6.47 -2.61
C GLY A 108 -2.81 5.89 -1.31
N SER A 109 -2.29 6.74 -0.45
CA SER A 109 -1.77 6.41 0.88
C SER A 109 -2.14 7.48 1.91
N CYS A 110 -1.68 7.32 3.14
CA CYS A 110 -1.76 8.34 4.19
C CYS A 110 -3.20 8.77 4.47
N ARG A 111 -4.00 7.79 4.91
CA ARG A 111 -5.38 8.00 5.29
C ARG A 111 -5.48 7.95 6.81
N GLU A 112 -5.37 9.10 7.45
CA GLU A 112 -5.76 9.21 8.85
C GLU A 112 -7.25 8.85 8.97
N ALA A 113 -7.65 8.30 10.12
CA ALA A 113 -9.04 7.92 10.35
C ALA A 113 -10.02 9.10 10.11
N THR A 114 -11.30 8.79 10.05
CA THR A 114 -12.36 9.70 9.57
C THR A 114 -12.37 11.07 10.27
N PRO A 115 -12.96 12.12 9.66
CA PRO A 115 -13.13 13.43 10.32
C PRO A 115 -13.86 13.35 11.67
N HIS A 116 -14.74 12.36 11.86
CA HIS A 116 -15.43 12.13 13.13
C HIS A 116 -14.55 11.46 14.19
N ALA A 117 -13.54 10.72 13.75
CA ALA A 117 -12.55 10.10 14.60
C ALA A 117 -11.43 11.08 14.98
N THR A 118 -10.94 11.88 14.04
CA THR A 118 -9.82 12.79 14.27
C THR A 118 -10.26 14.06 14.99
N ALA A 119 -9.38 14.61 15.83
CA ALA A 119 -9.59 15.92 16.44
C ALA A 119 -9.06 17.07 15.57
N ARG A 120 -8.56 16.75 14.36
CA ARG A 120 -7.93 17.70 13.43
C ARG A 120 -8.97 18.12 12.41
N SER A 121 -9.00 19.41 12.07
CA SER A 121 -9.75 19.89 10.90
C SER A 121 -8.96 19.53 9.65
N LEU A 122 -9.15 18.30 9.16
CA LEU A 122 -8.58 17.82 7.90
C LEU A 122 -9.52 18.18 6.74
N PRO A 123 -9.00 18.34 5.50
CA PRO A 123 -9.85 18.40 4.33
C PRO A 123 -10.68 17.11 4.22
N PRO A 124 -11.79 17.09 3.45
CA PRO A 124 -12.59 15.87 3.29
C PRO A 124 -11.77 14.68 2.80
N ASP A 125 -12.14 13.48 3.23
CA ASP A 125 -11.50 12.23 2.82
C ASP A 125 -11.78 11.96 1.32
N ALA A 126 -10.71 11.75 0.55
CA ALA A 126 -10.81 11.53 -0.89
C ALA A 126 -11.46 10.17 -1.26
N LEU A 127 -11.30 9.14 -0.42
CA LEU A 127 -11.99 7.86 -0.63
C LEU A 127 -13.47 7.96 -0.26
N ASP A 128 -13.85 8.73 0.76
CA ASP A 128 -15.27 9.00 1.02
C ASP A 128 -15.91 9.73 -0.16
N ALA A 129 -15.23 10.76 -0.69
CA ALA A 129 -15.70 11.52 -1.85
C ALA A 129 -15.86 10.61 -3.08
N TYR A 130 -14.91 9.72 -3.31
CA TYR A 130 -15.00 8.71 -4.38
C TYR A 130 -16.15 7.72 -4.15
N SER A 131 -16.33 7.25 -2.91
CA SER A 131 -17.41 6.34 -2.52
C SER A 131 -18.77 6.96 -2.80
N ARG A 132 -19.00 8.20 -2.37
CA ARG A 132 -20.26 8.93 -2.63
C ARG A 132 -20.51 9.12 -4.12
N ARG A 133 -19.46 9.43 -4.91
CA ARG A 133 -19.57 9.51 -6.38
C ARG A 133 -19.98 8.17 -6.99
N LEU A 134 -19.40 7.07 -6.53
CA LEU A 134 -19.75 5.73 -7.00
C LEU A 134 -21.16 5.31 -6.54
N MET A 135 -21.58 5.67 -5.33
CA MET A 135 -22.93 5.40 -4.83
C MET A 135 -24.01 6.17 -5.61
N ALA A 136 -23.70 7.36 -6.13
CA ALA A 136 -24.62 8.16 -6.93
C ALA A 136 -24.88 7.54 -8.32
N ASP A 137 -23.93 6.74 -8.84
CA ASP A 137 -24.08 5.99 -10.09
C ASP A 137 -23.40 4.61 -9.98
N PRO A 138 -24.00 3.68 -9.22
CA PRO A 138 -23.37 2.40 -8.86
C PRO A 138 -23.19 1.46 -10.05
N THR A 139 -23.92 1.70 -11.13
CA THR A 139 -23.87 0.93 -12.38
C THR A 139 -22.87 1.47 -13.40
N SER A 140 -22.25 2.62 -13.15
CA SER A 140 -21.29 3.23 -14.07
C SER A 140 -20.03 2.40 -14.23
N ALA A 141 -19.87 1.77 -15.39
CA ALA A 141 -18.64 1.09 -15.78
C ALA A 141 -17.45 2.07 -15.92
N ASP A 142 -17.72 3.35 -16.18
CA ASP A 142 -16.70 4.40 -16.36
C ASP A 142 -16.18 4.97 -15.04
N LEU A 143 -16.96 4.85 -13.96
CA LEU A 143 -16.53 5.26 -12.63
C LEU A 143 -15.97 4.08 -11.84
N ARG A 144 -16.51 2.88 -12.00
CA ARG A 144 -16.15 1.73 -11.15
C ARG A 144 -14.68 1.31 -11.37
N PRO A 145 -13.86 1.28 -10.31
CA PRO A 145 -12.51 0.74 -10.39
C PRO A 145 -12.52 -0.79 -10.43
N ASP A 146 -11.53 -1.37 -11.10
CA ASP A 146 -11.24 -2.80 -11.06
C ASP A 146 -10.48 -3.18 -9.79
N LEU A 147 -9.74 -2.24 -9.18
CA LEU A 147 -8.97 -2.49 -7.96
C LEU A 147 -8.65 -1.18 -7.22
N ILE A 148 -8.70 -1.23 -5.89
CA ILE A 148 -8.12 -0.22 -4.99
C ILE A 148 -6.73 -0.67 -4.58
N VAL A 149 -5.74 0.19 -4.76
CA VAL A 149 -4.34 -0.05 -4.40
C VAL A 149 -3.93 0.93 -3.31
N LEU A 150 -3.86 0.47 -2.06
CA LEU A 150 -3.48 1.30 -0.91
C LEU A 150 -2.01 1.07 -0.56
N LEU A 151 -1.25 2.17 -0.51
CA LEU A 151 0.21 2.17 -0.54
C LEU A 151 0.81 2.58 0.81
N GLY A 152 0.23 2.09 1.91
CA GLY A 152 0.71 2.35 3.26
C GLY A 152 0.01 3.50 4.00
N ASP A 153 0.17 3.54 5.32
CA ASP A 153 -0.53 4.44 6.24
C ASP A 153 -2.07 4.33 6.14
N GLN A 154 -2.59 3.12 6.17
CA GLN A 154 -4.02 2.84 6.31
C GLN A 154 -4.49 3.04 7.76
N VAL A 155 -3.57 2.90 8.71
CA VAL A 155 -3.76 3.19 10.14
C VAL A 155 -2.52 3.89 10.70
N TYR A 156 -2.70 4.64 11.78
CA TYR A 156 -1.63 5.38 12.44
C TYR A 156 -1.49 4.93 13.90
N ALA A 157 -0.49 4.09 14.18
CA ALA A 157 -0.24 3.48 15.48
C ALA A 157 0.33 4.47 16.52
N ASP A 158 0.97 5.52 16.04
CA ASP A 158 1.71 6.55 16.78
C ASP A 158 1.01 7.92 16.76
N LYS A 159 0.20 8.20 15.74
CA LYS A 159 -0.62 9.42 15.61
C LYS A 159 -2.11 9.12 15.82
N THR A 160 -2.47 8.71 17.04
CA THR A 160 -3.82 8.19 17.33
C THR A 160 -4.90 9.25 17.64
N SER A 161 -6.15 8.90 17.38
CA SER A 161 -7.31 9.76 17.61
C SER A 161 -7.51 10.12 19.10
N ALA A 162 -8.27 11.17 19.39
CA ALA A 162 -8.57 11.53 20.79
C ALA A 162 -9.30 10.41 21.55
N LYS A 163 -10.13 9.64 20.84
CA LYS A 163 -10.86 8.48 21.38
C LYS A 163 -9.88 7.35 21.73
N VAL A 164 -8.99 6.99 20.80
CA VAL A 164 -7.97 5.94 21.00
C VAL A 164 -7.00 6.35 22.11
N ARG A 165 -6.47 7.59 22.11
CA ARG A 165 -5.59 8.09 23.19
C ARG A 165 -6.22 7.99 24.58
N ARG A 166 -7.53 8.26 24.71
CA ARG A 166 -8.24 8.10 25.99
C ARG A 166 -8.33 6.64 26.43
N PHE A 167 -8.50 5.71 25.49
CA PHE A 167 -8.48 4.28 25.76
C PHE A 167 -7.08 3.82 26.19
N LEU A 168 -6.03 4.24 25.47
CA LEU A 168 -4.65 3.92 25.77
C LEU A 168 -4.23 4.40 27.16
N ARG A 169 -4.49 5.68 27.51
CA ARG A 169 -4.22 6.20 28.87
C ARG A 169 -4.88 5.38 29.98
N ARG A 170 -6.09 4.85 29.76
CA ARG A 170 -6.76 3.97 30.73
C ARG A 170 -6.03 2.63 30.86
N ARG A 171 -5.56 2.05 29.75
CA ARG A 171 -4.76 0.81 29.78
C ARG A 171 -3.42 1.01 30.48
N ARG A 172 -2.71 2.11 30.21
CA ARG A 172 -1.46 2.48 30.91
C ARG A 172 -1.70 2.67 32.41
N SER A 173 -2.78 3.37 32.78
CA SER A 173 -3.21 3.51 34.20
C SER A 173 -3.54 2.16 34.87
N ALA A 174 -3.93 1.15 34.08
CA ALA A 174 -4.18 -0.21 34.54
C ALA A 174 -2.91 -1.11 34.51
N GLY A 175 -1.72 -0.54 34.29
CA GLY A 175 -0.44 -1.25 34.37
C GLY A 175 0.09 -1.83 33.05
N HIS A 176 -0.58 -1.61 31.92
CA HIS A 176 -0.04 -2.02 30.61
C HIS A 176 1.15 -1.14 30.23
N GLN A 177 2.23 -1.74 29.72
CA GLN A 177 3.40 -0.98 29.27
C GLN A 177 3.15 -0.28 27.93
N GLY A 178 3.91 0.78 27.68
CA GLY A 178 3.87 1.53 26.43
C GLY A 178 3.67 3.03 26.62
N PRO A 179 3.86 3.82 25.56
CA PRO A 179 3.50 5.24 25.54
C PRO A 179 1.99 5.45 25.78
N ASP A 180 1.64 6.62 26.32
CA ASP A 180 0.26 6.98 26.71
C ASP A 180 -0.68 7.25 25.52
N ASP A 181 -0.13 7.54 24.36
CA ASP A 181 -0.85 8.01 23.18
C ASP A 181 -0.59 7.18 21.92
N GLN A 182 0.14 6.07 22.04
CA GLN A 182 0.41 5.17 20.93
C GLN A 182 0.07 3.71 21.25
N VAL A 183 -0.29 2.97 20.20
CA VAL A 183 -0.74 1.56 20.22
C VAL A 183 0.44 0.61 20.41
N VAL A 184 0.30 -0.44 21.21
CA VAL A 184 1.33 -1.46 21.45
C VAL A 184 0.78 -2.86 21.23
N THR A 185 -0.32 -3.24 21.86
CA THR A 185 -0.82 -4.63 21.79
C THR A 185 -1.73 -4.85 20.58
N PHE A 186 -1.92 -6.11 20.16
CA PHE A 186 -2.87 -6.46 19.10
C PHE A 186 -4.28 -5.86 19.35
N ASP A 187 -4.82 -5.99 20.57
CA ASP A 187 -6.11 -5.38 20.95
C ASP A 187 -6.18 -3.86 20.82
N GLU A 188 -5.04 -3.18 20.90
CA GLU A 188 -4.93 -1.74 20.72
C GLU A 188 -4.92 -1.41 19.21
N TYR A 189 -4.26 -2.24 18.39
CA TYR A 189 -4.32 -2.18 16.93
C TYR A 189 -5.73 -2.38 16.38
N THR A 190 -6.52 -3.30 16.94
CA THR A 190 -7.91 -3.50 16.50
C THR A 190 -8.75 -2.24 16.64
N LYS A 191 -8.42 -1.33 17.57
CA LYS A 191 -9.13 -0.04 17.70
C LYS A 191 -8.88 0.89 16.52
N LEU A 192 -7.71 0.83 15.90
CA LEU A 192 -7.38 1.63 14.71
C LEU A 192 -8.19 1.15 13.50
N TYR A 193 -8.26 -0.17 13.29
CA TYR A 193 -9.05 -0.77 12.22
C TYR A 193 -10.56 -0.55 12.42
N LEU A 194 -11.06 -0.71 13.64
CA LEU A 194 -12.46 -0.40 13.97
C LEU A 194 -12.82 1.06 13.68
N GLU A 195 -11.88 1.99 13.90
CA GLU A 195 -12.09 3.41 13.63
C GLU A 195 -12.04 3.72 12.12
N SER A 196 -11.12 3.07 11.41
CA SER A 196 -10.83 3.38 10.01
C SER A 196 -11.77 2.68 9.02
N TRP A 197 -12.18 1.44 9.31
CA TRP A 197 -12.90 0.56 8.38
C TRP A 197 -14.38 0.39 8.70
N ARG A 198 -14.86 0.97 9.82
CA ARG A 198 -16.30 1.08 10.11
C ARG A 198 -16.90 2.41 9.67
N ASP A 199 -16.10 3.28 9.07
CA ASP A 199 -16.63 4.40 8.30
C ASP A 199 -17.67 3.87 7.29
N PRO A 200 -18.91 4.36 7.28
CA PRO A 200 -19.96 3.80 6.45
C PRO A 200 -19.65 3.83 4.94
N GLU A 201 -19.10 4.94 4.43
CA GLU A 201 -18.72 5.11 3.03
C GLU A 201 -17.58 4.16 2.65
N ILE A 202 -16.52 4.10 3.47
CA ILE A 202 -15.40 3.19 3.22
C ILE A 202 -15.81 1.75 3.36
N ARG A 203 -16.62 1.40 4.36
CA ARG A 203 -17.10 0.04 4.56
C ARG A 203 -17.87 -0.44 3.34
N TRP A 204 -18.72 0.42 2.76
CA TRP A 204 -19.41 0.09 1.52
C TRP A 204 -18.46 -0.02 0.32
N LEU A 205 -17.50 0.91 0.17
CA LEU A 205 -16.53 0.88 -0.91
C LEU A 205 -15.70 -0.41 -0.89
N LEU A 206 -15.17 -0.75 0.28
CA LEU A 206 -14.40 -1.97 0.52
C LEU A 206 -15.24 -3.23 0.34
N ALA A 207 -16.56 -3.18 0.55
CA ALA A 207 -17.46 -4.31 0.28
C ALA A 207 -17.74 -4.52 -1.23
N THR A 208 -17.56 -3.51 -2.08
CA THR A 208 -18.01 -3.55 -3.49
C THR A 208 -16.88 -3.43 -4.51
N VAL A 209 -15.68 -3.07 -4.07
CA VAL A 209 -14.48 -2.98 -4.92
C VAL A 209 -13.36 -3.81 -4.28
N PRO A 210 -12.71 -4.72 -5.04
CA PRO A 210 -11.55 -5.43 -4.54
C PRO A 210 -10.43 -4.46 -4.14
N SER A 211 -9.70 -4.81 -3.09
CA SER A 211 -8.64 -3.97 -2.53
C SER A 211 -7.40 -4.77 -2.20
N VAL A 212 -6.23 -4.20 -2.51
CA VAL A 212 -4.93 -4.68 -2.05
C VAL A 212 -4.18 -3.58 -1.33
N MET A 213 -3.38 -3.96 -0.35
CA MET A 213 -2.78 -3.06 0.62
C MET A 213 -1.33 -3.46 0.90
N ILE A 214 -0.44 -2.49 1.06
CA ILE A 214 0.90 -2.70 1.66
C ILE A 214 1.05 -1.68 2.79
N PHE A 215 1.73 -2.03 3.90
CA PHE A 215 2.02 -1.06 4.96
C PHE A 215 3.02 0.01 4.52
N ASP A 216 3.08 1.10 5.28
CA ASP A 216 4.26 1.95 5.45
C ASP A 216 4.72 1.90 6.91
N ASP A 217 5.38 2.94 7.41
CA ASP A 217 5.85 3.02 8.78
C ASP A 217 4.74 3.25 9.80
N HIS A 218 3.72 4.06 9.52
CA HIS A 218 2.68 4.39 10.50
C HIS A 218 1.79 3.21 10.94
N GLU A 219 1.79 2.11 10.19
CA GLU A 219 1.26 0.83 10.67
C GLU A 219 1.96 0.35 11.96
N LEU A 220 3.22 0.73 12.19
CA LEU A 220 4.00 0.37 13.37
C LEU A 220 4.34 1.61 14.19
N ILE A 221 5.09 2.54 13.62
CA ILE A 221 5.53 3.82 14.20
C ILE A 221 6.25 4.63 13.10
N ASP A 222 6.14 5.96 13.12
CA ASP A 222 7.01 6.90 12.38
C ASP A 222 8.47 6.39 12.31
N ASP A 223 9.09 6.45 11.13
CA ASP A 223 10.47 6.00 10.86
C ASP A 223 10.72 4.49 11.03
N TRP A 224 9.69 3.65 11.05
CA TRP A 224 9.90 2.20 11.21
C TRP A 224 10.89 1.66 10.17
N ASN A 225 11.97 1.07 10.70
CA ASN A 225 13.10 0.55 9.94
C ASN A 225 13.78 1.61 9.05
N THR A 226 13.93 2.84 9.53
CA THR A 226 14.72 3.89 8.84
C THR A 226 16.23 3.59 8.85
N SER A 227 16.76 3.04 9.95
CA SER A 227 18.19 2.73 10.10
C SER A 227 18.52 1.72 11.20
N ALA A 228 19.76 1.20 11.18
CA ALA A 228 20.25 0.29 12.20
C ALA A 228 20.28 0.91 13.61
N SER A 229 20.72 2.17 13.75
CA SER A 229 20.75 2.83 15.06
C SER A 229 19.34 3.15 15.59
N TRP A 230 18.39 3.45 14.70
CA TRP A 230 16.99 3.55 15.07
C TRP A 230 16.46 2.20 15.59
N ARG A 231 16.79 1.09 14.93
CA ARG A 231 16.38 -0.26 15.40
C ARG A 231 16.99 -0.61 16.75
N GLU A 232 18.25 -0.27 16.97
CA GLU A 232 18.91 -0.44 18.28
C GLU A 232 18.17 0.32 19.38
N ASP A 233 17.83 1.60 19.14
CA ASP A 233 17.11 2.44 20.09
C ASP A 233 15.70 1.91 20.40
N MET A 234 14.99 1.41 19.37
CA MET A 234 13.66 0.83 19.53
C MET A 234 13.71 -0.52 20.24
N ASN A 235 14.67 -1.38 19.92
CA ASN A 235 14.87 -2.66 20.60
C ASN A 235 15.21 -2.50 22.10
N ALA A 236 15.73 -1.34 22.51
CA ALA A 236 15.94 -1.01 23.91
C ALA A 236 14.64 -0.59 24.65
N GLN A 237 13.56 -0.27 23.92
CA GLN A 237 12.28 0.08 24.54
C GLN A 237 11.59 -1.16 25.10
N PRO A 238 11.10 -1.13 26.35
CA PRO A 238 10.52 -2.31 26.99
C PRO A 238 9.21 -2.81 26.34
N TRP A 239 8.53 -1.95 25.57
CA TRP A 239 7.26 -2.22 24.90
C TRP A 239 7.41 -2.59 23.42
N TRP A 240 8.60 -2.47 22.83
CA TRP A 240 8.79 -2.60 21.38
C TRP A 240 8.53 -4.02 20.86
N VAL A 241 9.00 -5.03 21.58
CA VAL A 241 8.78 -6.44 21.20
C VAL A 241 7.30 -6.76 21.08
N GLU A 242 6.49 -6.26 22.02
CA GLU A 242 5.03 -6.44 21.99
C GLU A 242 4.40 -5.66 20.83
N ARG A 243 4.86 -4.43 20.56
CA ARG A 243 4.40 -3.64 19.41
C ARG A 243 4.64 -4.35 18.09
N ILE A 244 5.86 -4.82 17.84
CA ILE A 244 6.18 -5.51 16.59
C ILE A 244 5.36 -6.79 16.45
N ALA A 245 5.25 -7.59 17.52
CA ALA A 245 4.47 -8.82 17.50
C ALA A 245 2.99 -8.55 17.18
N GLY A 246 2.33 -7.69 17.95
CA GLY A 246 0.93 -7.35 17.75
C GLY A 246 0.67 -6.58 16.45
N GLY A 247 1.58 -5.69 16.05
CA GLY A 247 1.48 -4.87 14.85
C GLY A 247 1.55 -5.70 13.58
N LEU A 248 2.56 -6.55 13.44
CA LEU A 248 2.71 -7.41 12.25
C LEU A 248 1.67 -8.53 12.20
N ALA A 249 1.27 -9.08 13.35
CA ALA A 249 0.13 -9.99 13.42
C ALA A 249 -1.17 -9.29 12.95
N SER A 250 -1.42 -8.06 13.41
CA SER A 250 -2.61 -7.31 12.99
C SER A 250 -2.57 -6.97 11.51
N TYR A 251 -1.44 -6.49 10.99
CA TYR A 251 -1.27 -6.24 9.57
C TYR A 251 -1.50 -7.50 8.74
N TRP A 252 -0.98 -8.66 9.19
CA TRP A 252 -1.19 -9.93 8.50
C TRP A 252 -2.68 -10.27 8.38
N VAL A 253 -3.43 -10.21 9.49
CA VAL A 253 -4.86 -10.54 9.52
C VAL A 253 -5.71 -9.54 8.75
N TYR A 254 -5.53 -8.24 9.01
CA TYR A 254 -6.40 -7.20 8.47
C TYR A 254 -6.07 -6.90 7.01
N GLN A 255 -4.80 -6.79 6.65
CA GLN A 255 -4.38 -6.26 5.35
C GLN A 255 -3.76 -7.32 4.44
N HIS A 256 -2.75 -8.06 4.90
CA HIS A 256 -1.96 -8.92 4.02
C HIS A 256 -2.71 -10.15 3.52
N LEU A 257 -3.43 -10.88 4.39
CA LEU A 257 -4.17 -12.09 4.03
C LEU A 257 -5.09 -11.87 2.83
N GLY A 258 -5.73 -10.71 2.79
CA GLY A 258 -6.62 -10.33 1.72
C GLY A 258 -5.93 -9.89 0.42
N ASN A 259 -4.60 -9.88 0.34
CA ASN A 259 -3.88 -9.63 -0.91
C ASN A 259 -3.69 -10.93 -1.73
N LEU A 260 -3.70 -12.08 -1.05
CA LEU A 260 -3.46 -13.39 -1.63
C LEU A 260 -4.67 -13.84 -2.46
N SER A 261 -4.42 -14.34 -3.68
CA SER A 261 -5.45 -15.05 -4.45
C SER A 261 -5.97 -16.28 -3.70
N PRO A 262 -7.14 -16.84 -4.05
CA PRO A 262 -7.65 -18.04 -3.39
C PRO A 262 -6.63 -19.20 -3.31
N ASP A 263 -5.84 -19.41 -4.36
CA ASP A 263 -4.84 -20.49 -4.40
C ASP A 263 -3.61 -20.18 -3.54
N GLU A 264 -3.13 -18.92 -3.56
CA GLU A 264 -2.04 -18.47 -2.69
C GLU A 264 -2.46 -18.51 -1.21
N LEU A 265 -3.69 -18.11 -0.91
CA LEU A 265 -4.26 -18.16 0.44
C LEU A 265 -4.30 -19.61 0.95
N ALA A 266 -4.79 -20.54 0.13
CA ALA A 266 -4.82 -21.96 0.48
C ALA A 266 -3.42 -22.57 0.68
N ALA A 267 -2.40 -22.02 0.00
CA ALA A 267 -1.02 -22.43 0.11
C ALA A 267 -0.23 -21.71 1.22
N ASP A 268 -0.76 -20.64 1.81
CA ASP A 268 -0.04 -19.85 2.81
C ASP A 268 0.20 -20.66 4.09
N PRO A 269 1.47 -20.87 4.50
CA PRO A 269 1.79 -21.72 5.65
C PRO A 269 1.27 -21.21 6.98
N ILE A 270 1.08 -19.89 7.13
CA ILE A 270 0.54 -19.32 8.37
C ILE A 270 -0.98 -19.48 8.37
N PHE A 271 -1.64 -19.23 7.24
CA PHE A 271 -3.09 -19.37 7.08
C PHE A 271 -3.54 -20.81 7.34
N GLN A 272 -2.82 -21.81 6.81
CA GLN A 272 -3.11 -23.23 7.09
C GLN A 272 -3.09 -23.51 8.61
N LYS A 273 -2.05 -23.03 9.31
CA LYS A 273 -1.93 -23.27 10.76
C LYS A 273 -2.98 -22.54 11.58
N VAL A 274 -3.33 -21.29 11.26
CA VAL A 274 -4.36 -20.57 12.03
C VAL A 274 -5.76 -21.12 11.77
N SER A 275 -6.01 -21.62 10.57
CA SER A 275 -7.32 -22.22 10.21
C SER A 275 -7.58 -23.54 10.94
N GLU A 276 -6.51 -24.24 11.36
CA GLU A 276 -6.59 -25.48 12.13
C GLU A 276 -6.55 -25.26 13.65
N ALA A 277 -6.14 -24.06 14.10
CA ALA A 277 -6.02 -23.74 15.51
C ALA A 277 -7.38 -23.33 16.12
N GLU A 278 -7.66 -23.83 17.32
CA GLU A 278 -8.81 -23.35 18.11
C GLU A 278 -8.64 -21.86 18.50
N ASP A 279 -7.42 -21.50 18.89
CA ASP A 279 -6.97 -20.14 19.15
C ASP A 279 -5.54 -19.95 18.62
N ALA A 280 -5.40 -19.09 17.62
CA ALA A 280 -4.15 -18.77 16.95
C ALA A 280 -3.36 -17.63 17.63
N THR A 281 -3.78 -17.15 18.81
CA THR A 281 -3.13 -16.01 19.50
C THR A 281 -1.62 -16.18 19.65
N VAL A 282 -1.18 -17.29 20.26
CA VAL A 282 0.26 -17.54 20.49
C VAL A 282 1.01 -17.67 19.18
N LEU A 283 0.41 -18.38 18.21
CA LEU A 283 1.01 -18.58 16.89
C LEU A 283 1.23 -17.25 16.16
N LEU A 284 0.22 -16.36 16.15
CA LEU A 284 0.32 -15.06 15.49
C LEU A 284 1.25 -14.11 16.24
N HIS A 285 1.30 -14.18 17.57
CA HIS A 285 2.25 -13.41 18.38
C HIS A 285 3.70 -13.79 18.04
N ASP A 286 3.99 -15.08 18.05
CA ASP A 286 5.32 -15.62 17.73
C ASP A 286 5.69 -15.32 16.27
N PHE A 287 4.74 -15.46 15.35
CA PHE A 287 4.91 -15.08 13.95
C PHE A 287 5.31 -13.61 13.82
N GLY A 288 4.50 -12.68 14.33
CA GLY A 288 4.76 -11.23 14.26
C GLY A 288 6.12 -10.85 14.87
N ARG A 289 6.51 -11.49 15.98
CA ARG A 289 7.82 -11.29 16.61
C ARG A 289 8.98 -11.78 15.74
N SER A 290 8.78 -12.84 14.96
CA SER A 290 9.84 -13.50 14.20
C SER A 290 10.18 -12.80 12.88
N VAL A 291 9.19 -12.17 12.25
CA VAL A 291 9.32 -11.67 10.86
C VAL A 291 10.10 -10.36 10.73
N ASP A 292 10.10 -9.49 11.75
CA ASP A 292 10.91 -8.25 11.70
C ASP A 292 12.42 -8.55 11.89
N ASN A 293 12.78 -9.61 12.61
CA ASN A 293 14.17 -9.84 13.05
C ASN A 293 15.06 -10.56 12.02
N THR A 294 14.59 -10.75 10.78
CA THR A 294 15.28 -11.41 9.65
C THR A 294 15.63 -12.90 9.84
N ALA A 295 15.37 -13.51 11.01
CA ALA A 295 15.62 -14.94 11.23
C ALA A 295 14.66 -15.83 10.44
N GLN A 296 13.46 -15.34 10.16
CA GLN A 296 12.47 -15.94 9.26
C GLN A 296 11.83 -14.82 8.45
N SER A 297 12.39 -14.50 7.28
CA SER A 297 11.79 -13.52 6.38
C SER A 297 10.45 -14.07 5.85
N TYR A 298 9.39 -13.28 6.02
CA TYR A 298 8.10 -13.54 5.41
C TYR A 298 7.95 -12.62 4.19
N GLN A 299 7.42 -13.15 3.09
CA GLN A 299 7.28 -12.39 1.85
C GLN A 299 6.01 -11.54 1.90
N TRP A 300 6.16 -10.27 2.27
CA TRP A 300 5.07 -9.31 2.27
C TRP A 300 4.75 -8.77 0.88
N SER A 301 5.77 -8.73 0.01
CA SER A 301 5.63 -8.36 -1.41
C SER A 301 4.78 -9.39 -2.15
N PHE A 302 3.90 -8.93 -3.04
CA PHE A 302 2.99 -9.79 -3.80
C PHE A 302 2.76 -9.24 -5.21
N SER A 303 2.22 -10.08 -6.09
CA SER A 303 1.90 -9.69 -7.46
C SER A 303 0.54 -10.19 -7.88
N LEU A 304 -0.10 -9.45 -8.78
CA LEU A 304 -1.35 -9.87 -9.40
C LEU A 304 -1.48 -9.28 -10.80
N ASP A 305 -2.27 -9.96 -11.62
CA ASP A 305 -2.68 -9.45 -12.92
C ASP A 305 -4.15 -9.05 -12.91
N VAL A 306 -4.47 -7.95 -13.60
CA VAL A 306 -5.82 -7.55 -13.97
C VAL A 306 -5.79 -7.29 -15.47
N GLY A 307 -6.49 -8.09 -16.28
CA GLY A 307 -6.33 -8.08 -17.73
C GLY A 307 -4.87 -8.17 -18.17
N ARG A 308 -4.45 -7.25 -19.03
CA ARG A 308 -3.06 -7.13 -19.52
C ARG A 308 -2.17 -6.25 -18.64
N THR A 309 -2.54 -6.03 -17.39
CA THR A 309 -1.78 -5.20 -16.43
C THR A 309 -1.25 -6.06 -15.31
N ARG A 310 0.07 -6.07 -15.13
CA ARG A 310 0.71 -6.63 -13.94
C ARG A 310 0.91 -5.57 -12.88
N LEU A 311 0.45 -5.83 -11.66
CA LEU A 311 0.81 -5.10 -10.46
C LEU A 311 1.80 -5.94 -9.65
N ALA A 312 3.01 -5.43 -9.43
CA ALA A 312 3.97 -5.96 -8.46
C ALA A 312 4.06 -4.98 -7.27
N MET A 313 3.60 -5.41 -6.10
CA MET A 313 3.62 -4.63 -4.86
C MET A 313 4.86 -4.97 -4.04
N LEU A 314 5.62 -3.96 -3.64
CA LEU A 314 6.88 -4.09 -2.93
C LEU A 314 6.73 -3.73 -1.45
N ASP A 315 7.21 -4.59 -0.57
CA ASP A 315 7.53 -4.24 0.81
C ASP A 315 8.72 -3.28 0.82
N ASN A 316 8.53 -2.07 1.32
CA ASN A 316 9.61 -1.11 1.45
C ASN A 316 9.89 -0.76 2.91
N ARG A 317 9.52 -1.59 3.89
CA ARG A 317 9.73 -1.33 5.33
C ARG A 317 10.25 -2.53 6.09
N CYS A 318 9.51 -3.64 6.14
CA CYS A 318 9.78 -4.74 7.08
C CYS A 318 11.12 -5.41 6.77
N ASN A 319 11.33 -5.76 5.51
CA ASN A 319 12.48 -6.56 5.08
C ASN A 319 13.72 -5.74 4.65
N ARG A 320 13.72 -4.41 4.85
CA ARG A 320 14.87 -3.54 4.48
C ARG A 320 16.19 -4.05 5.08
N VAL A 321 17.26 -3.95 4.31
CA VAL A 321 18.62 -4.16 4.81
C VAL A 321 19.14 -2.83 5.33
N LEU A 322 19.37 -2.72 6.64
CA LEU A 322 19.78 -1.46 7.29
C LEU A 322 21.26 -1.39 7.67
N THR A 323 22.03 -2.44 7.37
CA THR A 323 23.46 -2.52 7.68
C THR A 323 24.22 -1.35 7.03
N PRO A 324 24.94 -0.52 7.81
CA PRO A 324 25.76 0.56 7.26
C PRO A 324 26.73 0.07 6.17
N GLY A 325 26.87 0.83 5.08
CA GLY A 325 27.62 0.45 3.89
C GLY A 325 26.94 -0.59 2.98
N ALA A 326 25.98 -1.36 3.51
CA ALA A 326 25.27 -2.43 2.83
C ALA A 326 23.74 -2.22 2.83
N ARG A 327 23.27 -0.98 2.95
CA ARG A 327 21.82 -0.68 2.97
C ARG A 327 21.15 -0.97 1.63
N GLU A 328 19.99 -1.62 1.66
CA GLU A 328 19.17 -1.96 0.49
C GLU A 328 17.69 -1.86 0.84
N MET A 329 16.90 -1.28 -0.07
CA MET A 329 15.44 -1.15 0.07
C MET A 329 14.77 -2.53 0.06
N LEU A 330 15.26 -3.42 -0.80
CA LEU A 330 14.82 -4.81 -0.91
C LEU A 330 16.03 -5.73 -0.66
N PRO A 331 15.90 -6.76 0.18
CA PRO A 331 16.93 -7.77 0.33
C PRO A 331 17.08 -8.60 -0.96
N PRO A 332 18.21 -9.31 -1.16
CA PRO A 332 18.49 -10.02 -2.41
C PRO A 332 17.41 -11.02 -2.86
N GLN A 333 16.76 -11.71 -1.92
CA GLN A 333 15.70 -12.68 -2.22
C GLN A 333 14.45 -11.99 -2.77
N GLU A 334 14.00 -10.90 -2.13
CA GLU A 334 12.85 -10.13 -2.62
C GLU A 334 13.16 -9.40 -3.92
N TRP A 335 14.39 -8.92 -4.08
CA TRP A 335 14.84 -8.35 -5.36
C TRP A 335 14.76 -9.38 -6.50
N ALA A 336 15.22 -10.61 -6.25
CA ALA A 336 15.15 -11.69 -7.24
C ALA A 336 13.70 -12.06 -7.57
N TRP A 337 12.84 -12.16 -6.56
CA TRP A 337 11.39 -12.36 -6.76
C TRP A 337 10.78 -11.23 -7.59
N PHE A 338 11.10 -9.96 -7.27
CA PHE A 338 10.56 -8.82 -8.01
C PHE A 338 11.01 -8.83 -9.47
N VAL A 339 12.29 -9.14 -9.73
CA VAL A 339 12.79 -9.28 -11.10
C VAL A 339 12.01 -10.36 -11.85
N ASP A 340 11.75 -11.52 -11.24
CA ASP A 340 10.92 -12.57 -11.83
C ASP A 340 9.50 -12.07 -12.15
N GLN A 341 8.85 -11.36 -11.22
CA GLN A 341 7.51 -10.81 -11.47
C GLN A 341 7.49 -9.73 -12.56
N ALA A 342 8.52 -8.89 -12.62
CA ALA A 342 8.72 -7.88 -13.66
C ALA A 342 9.13 -8.48 -15.02
N HIS A 343 9.43 -9.78 -15.08
CA HIS A 343 9.62 -10.54 -16.31
C HIS A 343 8.40 -11.43 -16.55
N GLY A 344 7.34 -10.89 -17.16
CA GLY A 344 6.14 -11.67 -17.47
C GLY A 344 5.30 -11.08 -18.58
N ASP A 345 4.40 -11.86 -19.19
CA ASP A 345 3.62 -11.45 -20.35
C ASP A 345 2.45 -10.51 -19.98
N TYR A 346 2.65 -9.21 -20.20
CA TYR A 346 1.66 -8.15 -19.95
C TYR A 346 1.98 -6.90 -20.78
N ASP A 347 0.99 -6.04 -20.96
CA ASP A 347 1.12 -4.78 -21.72
C ASP A 347 1.56 -3.64 -20.80
N HIS A 348 1.13 -3.64 -19.53
CA HIS A 348 1.47 -2.63 -18.54
C HIS A 348 2.13 -3.24 -17.31
N LEU A 349 3.29 -2.71 -16.90
CA LEU A 349 3.86 -2.97 -15.57
C LEU A 349 3.48 -1.83 -14.63
N VAL A 350 2.85 -2.18 -13.52
CA VAL A 350 2.58 -1.29 -12.41
C VAL A 350 3.39 -1.79 -11.22
N VAL A 351 4.19 -0.92 -10.62
CA VAL A 351 4.97 -1.22 -9.41
C VAL A 351 4.39 -0.42 -8.26
N GLY A 352 3.86 -1.09 -7.24
CA GLY A 352 3.43 -0.45 -6.01
C GLY A 352 4.58 -0.37 -5.01
N SER A 353 4.77 0.80 -4.41
CA SER A 353 5.88 1.11 -3.51
C SER A 353 5.37 2.12 -2.49
N SER A 354 5.43 1.84 -1.18
CA SER A 354 4.92 2.80 -0.18
C SER A 354 5.64 4.15 -0.30
N LEU A 355 6.95 4.08 -0.55
CA LEU A 355 7.82 5.24 -0.79
C LEU A 355 8.01 5.56 -2.28
N PRO A 356 8.00 6.84 -2.69
CA PRO A 356 8.35 7.22 -4.06
C PRO A 356 9.79 6.85 -4.44
N TRP A 357 9.94 6.29 -5.65
CA TRP A 357 11.25 6.09 -6.26
C TRP A 357 11.87 7.41 -6.73
N LEU A 358 11.08 8.28 -7.37
CA LEU A 358 11.54 9.56 -7.93
C LEU A 358 11.11 10.77 -7.12
N MET A 359 11.87 11.07 -6.07
CA MET A 359 11.70 12.25 -5.22
C MET A 359 11.98 13.59 -5.94
N PRO A 360 11.54 14.75 -5.40
CA PRO A 360 12.01 16.04 -5.86
C PRO A 360 13.55 16.05 -5.95
N PRO A 361 14.16 16.49 -7.07
CA PRO A 361 15.60 16.30 -7.27
C PRO A 361 16.50 16.86 -6.17
N ALA A 362 16.10 17.95 -5.49
CA ALA A 362 16.86 18.46 -4.35
C ALA A 362 16.83 17.51 -3.15
N ILE A 363 15.69 16.88 -2.85
CA ILE A 363 15.57 15.89 -1.76
C ILE A 363 16.36 14.63 -2.11
N HIS A 364 16.24 14.14 -3.34
CA HIS A 364 17.03 13.00 -3.81
C HIS A 364 18.54 13.18 -3.55
N TYR A 365 19.11 14.34 -3.90
CA TYR A 365 20.53 14.59 -3.67
C TYR A 365 20.88 14.78 -2.18
N LEU A 366 19.94 15.29 -1.37
CA LEU A 366 20.13 15.41 0.07
C LEU A 366 20.18 14.02 0.73
N GLU A 367 19.27 13.12 0.36
CA GLU A 367 19.22 11.74 0.84
C GLU A 367 20.47 10.97 0.42
N ALA A 368 20.87 11.06 -0.85
CA ALA A 368 22.08 10.38 -1.34
C ALA A 368 23.37 10.94 -0.68
N TRP A 369 23.42 12.25 -0.41
CA TRP A 369 24.51 12.87 0.35
C TRP A 369 24.53 12.38 1.80
N ASN A 370 23.36 12.29 2.42
CA ASN A 370 23.21 11.79 3.78
C ASN A 370 23.66 10.32 3.88
N GLU A 371 23.19 9.45 2.97
CA GLU A 371 23.59 8.04 2.91
C GLU A 371 25.10 7.88 2.91
N ARG A 372 25.80 8.61 2.04
CA ARG A 372 27.27 8.53 1.93
C ARG A 372 27.99 9.02 3.18
N ASN A 373 27.49 10.07 3.82
CA ASN A 373 28.13 10.57 5.03
C ASN A 373 27.79 9.73 6.27
N ALA A 374 26.62 9.11 6.33
CA ALA A 374 26.27 8.12 7.35
C ALA A 374 27.21 6.91 7.31
N ASP A 375 27.78 6.59 6.14
CA ASP A 375 28.81 5.56 5.94
C ASP A 375 30.25 6.10 5.97
N SER A 376 30.46 7.32 6.46
CA SER A 376 31.78 7.92 6.55
C SER A 376 32.70 7.12 7.49
N SER A 377 33.97 6.96 7.11
CA SER A 377 35.00 6.42 8.01
C SER A 377 35.31 7.33 9.20
N ARG A 378 34.84 8.59 9.19
CA ARG A 378 34.95 9.53 10.30
C ARG A 378 33.74 9.37 11.23
N PRO A 379 33.89 8.84 12.47
CA PRO A 379 32.76 8.50 13.33
C PRO A 379 31.82 9.68 13.64
N TRP A 380 32.37 10.89 13.79
CA TRP A 380 31.57 12.08 14.07
C TRP A 380 30.72 12.54 12.88
N VAL A 381 31.19 12.32 11.64
CA VAL A 381 30.43 12.60 10.41
C VAL A 381 29.31 11.59 10.26
N ALA A 382 29.62 10.30 10.43
CA ALA A 382 28.65 9.21 10.39
C ALA A 382 27.52 9.44 11.42
N SER A 383 27.88 9.69 12.68
CA SER A 383 26.90 9.93 13.75
C SER A 383 26.07 11.20 13.51
N ALA A 384 26.67 12.30 13.07
CA ALA A 384 25.90 13.52 12.77
C ALA A 384 24.94 13.35 11.59
N SER A 385 25.37 12.60 10.56
CA SER A 385 24.53 12.32 9.39
C SER A 385 23.40 11.36 9.73
N GLU A 386 23.66 10.37 10.58
CA GLU A 386 22.62 9.46 11.07
C GLU A 386 21.59 10.18 11.94
N LYS A 387 22.02 11.14 12.77
CA LYS A 387 21.08 12.02 13.50
C LYS A 387 20.25 12.87 12.56
N LEU A 388 20.87 13.42 11.51
CA LEU A 388 20.14 14.20 10.51
C LEU A 388 19.13 13.33 9.75
N ARG A 389 19.51 12.10 9.37
CA ARG A 389 18.63 11.17 8.67
C ARG A 389 17.31 11.01 9.39
N ARG A 390 17.40 10.69 10.68
CA ARG A 390 16.28 10.41 11.59
C ARG A 390 15.50 11.65 12.02
N ALA A 391 16.00 12.85 11.74
CA ALA A 391 15.36 14.09 12.18
C ALA A 391 14.49 14.72 11.08
N VAL A 392 14.67 14.27 9.83
CA VAL A 392 14.02 14.82 8.63
C VAL A 392 13.68 13.71 7.63
N ASP A 393 13.53 12.49 8.12
CA ASP A 393 12.95 11.33 7.44
C ASP A 393 13.61 11.04 6.07
N LEU A 394 14.95 11.00 6.06
CA LEU A 394 15.73 10.73 4.84
C LEU A 394 15.83 9.23 4.57
N GLU A 395 14.71 8.65 4.14
CA GLU A 395 14.54 7.20 4.04
C GLU A 395 13.90 6.70 2.74
N HIS A 396 13.72 7.57 1.76
CA HIS A 396 13.23 7.17 0.45
C HIS A 396 14.26 6.36 -0.33
N TRP A 397 13.90 5.89 -1.52
CA TRP A 397 14.79 5.13 -2.40
C TRP A 397 16.17 5.79 -2.58
N ALA A 398 16.27 7.13 -2.61
CA ALA A 398 17.55 7.81 -2.77
C ALA A 398 18.47 7.72 -1.53
N ALA A 399 17.94 7.38 -0.35
CA ALA A 399 18.71 7.03 0.84
C ALA A 399 19.25 5.58 0.79
N PHE A 400 18.83 4.81 -0.21
CA PHE A 400 19.26 3.43 -0.52
C PHE A 400 19.82 3.38 -1.95
N GLY A 401 20.94 4.07 -2.19
CA GLY A 401 21.42 4.41 -3.53
C GLY A 401 21.68 3.21 -4.44
N ARG A 402 22.04 2.04 -3.89
CA ARG A 402 22.17 0.80 -4.67
C ARG A 402 20.82 0.31 -5.20
N SER A 403 19.79 0.25 -4.36
CA SER A 403 18.45 -0.18 -4.75
C SER A 403 17.80 0.82 -5.71
N PHE A 404 17.98 2.13 -5.48
CA PHE A 404 17.54 3.16 -6.43
C PHE A 404 18.15 2.96 -7.81
N ALA A 405 19.46 2.68 -7.88
CA ALA A 405 20.16 2.45 -9.13
C ALA A 405 19.73 1.13 -9.80
N ALA A 406 19.53 0.06 -9.01
CA ALA A 406 19.08 -1.23 -9.53
C ALA A 406 17.68 -1.14 -10.15
N LEU A 407 16.76 -0.41 -9.51
CA LEU A 407 15.39 -0.22 -10.01
C LEU A 407 15.34 0.53 -11.34
N GLY A 408 16.07 1.64 -11.45
CA GLY A 408 16.12 2.35 -12.73
C GLY A 408 16.82 1.57 -13.84
N GLU A 409 17.86 0.80 -13.51
CA GLU A 409 18.51 -0.07 -14.50
C GLU A 409 17.59 -1.20 -14.97
N LEU A 410 16.78 -1.78 -14.07
CA LEU A 410 15.74 -2.75 -14.46
C LEU A 410 14.71 -2.12 -15.39
N PHE A 411 14.16 -0.94 -15.05
CA PHE A 411 13.20 -0.25 -15.90
C PHE A 411 13.79 0.16 -17.25
N LYS A 412 15.06 0.57 -17.28
CA LYS A 412 15.78 0.84 -18.51
C LYS A 412 15.82 -0.41 -19.40
N ARG A 413 16.25 -1.55 -18.85
CA ARG A 413 16.32 -2.82 -19.61
C ARG A 413 14.96 -3.27 -20.12
N LEU A 414 13.93 -3.21 -19.28
CA LEU A 414 12.56 -3.58 -19.65
C LEU A 414 12.02 -2.66 -20.75
N GLY A 415 12.32 -1.36 -20.67
CA GLY A 415 11.76 -0.36 -21.58
C GLY A 415 12.56 -0.08 -22.86
N GLU A 416 13.84 -0.47 -22.92
CA GLU A 416 14.59 -0.52 -24.18
C GLU A 416 14.04 -1.65 -25.08
N GLY A 417 13.68 -2.79 -24.48
CA GLY A 417 13.29 -3.98 -25.24
C GLY A 417 14.44 -4.50 -26.11
N SER A 418 14.12 -5.41 -27.02
CA SER A 418 15.10 -6.00 -27.95
C SER A 418 14.45 -6.28 -29.29
N ASP A 419 15.11 -5.89 -30.37
CA ASP A 419 14.61 -6.07 -31.73
C ASP A 419 14.45 -7.56 -32.06
N GLY A 420 13.25 -7.96 -32.50
CA GLY A 420 12.95 -9.35 -32.90
C GLY A 420 12.67 -10.32 -31.75
N ALA A 421 12.50 -9.83 -30.52
CA ALA A 421 12.14 -10.67 -29.38
C ALA A 421 10.76 -11.33 -29.53
N PRO A 422 10.57 -12.56 -29.01
CA PRO A 422 9.28 -13.21 -28.98
C PRO A 422 8.23 -12.35 -28.25
N SER A 423 6.96 -12.45 -28.67
CA SER A 423 5.83 -11.73 -28.04
C SER A 423 5.48 -12.24 -26.64
N HIS A 424 6.06 -13.36 -26.19
CA HIS A 424 5.84 -13.94 -24.87
C HIS A 424 7.10 -13.76 -24.01
N ARG A 425 6.92 -13.30 -22.77
CA ARG A 425 8.00 -13.10 -21.80
C ARG A 425 8.13 -14.32 -20.90
N VAL A 426 9.28 -14.99 -20.95
CA VAL A 426 9.67 -16.06 -20.01
C VAL A 426 11.17 -15.98 -19.75
N GLY A 427 11.57 -15.82 -18.47
CA GLY A 427 12.95 -15.94 -18.00
C GLY A 427 13.76 -14.62 -17.87
N ALA A 428 15.04 -14.76 -17.52
CA ALA A 428 16.00 -13.67 -17.27
C ALA A 428 16.94 -13.36 -18.46
N GLY A 429 16.50 -13.64 -19.70
CA GLY A 429 17.27 -13.45 -20.93
C GLY A 429 17.16 -12.05 -21.55
N GLY A 430 18.04 -11.71 -22.49
CA GLY A 430 18.10 -10.37 -23.11
C GLY A 430 17.18 -10.11 -24.30
N ALA A 431 16.13 -10.93 -24.50
CA ALA A 431 15.29 -10.88 -25.70
C ALA A 431 13.78 -10.85 -25.36
N TYR A 432 13.24 -9.71 -24.92
CA TYR A 432 11.80 -9.53 -24.64
C TYR A 432 11.21 -8.26 -25.29
N ALA A 433 9.92 -8.34 -25.62
CA ALA A 433 9.12 -7.19 -26.04
C ALA A 433 8.87 -6.25 -24.85
N ALA A 434 9.21 -4.96 -25.04
CA ALA A 434 9.03 -3.93 -24.03
C ALA A 434 7.53 -3.71 -23.70
N PRO A 435 7.15 -3.47 -22.43
CA PRO A 435 5.77 -3.15 -22.10
C PRO A 435 5.36 -1.81 -22.71
N ALA A 436 4.07 -1.60 -22.93
CA ALA A 436 3.56 -0.33 -23.41
C ALA A 436 3.80 0.79 -22.39
N THR A 437 3.72 0.50 -21.08
CA THR A 437 4.04 1.46 -20.01
C THR A 437 4.65 0.80 -18.77
N ILE A 438 5.45 1.56 -18.02
CA ILE A 438 5.85 1.25 -16.64
C ILE A 438 5.41 2.39 -15.72
N SER A 439 4.65 2.07 -14.68
CA SER A 439 4.10 3.05 -13.73
C SER A 439 4.40 2.66 -12.29
N VAL A 440 5.15 3.50 -11.58
CA VAL A 440 5.41 3.34 -10.14
C VAL A 440 4.37 4.12 -9.36
N LEU A 441 3.52 3.43 -8.60
CA LEU A 441 2.55 4.04 -7.69
C LEU A 441 3.18 4.21 -6.31
N SER A 442 3.04 5.38 -5.69
CA SER A 442 3.55 5.59 -4.33
C SER A 442 2.78 6.56 -3.46
N GLY A 443 3.18 6.60 -2.19
CA GLY A 443 2.60 7.36 -1.09
C GLY A 443 3.59 8.21 -0.29
N ASP A 444 3.44 8.19 1.04
CA ASP A 444 4.29 8.77 2.10
C ASP A 444 4.36 10.31 2.17
N VAL A 445 4.72 10.98 1.09
CA VAL A 445 5.26 12.36 1.14
C VAL A 445 4.23 13.48 1.33
N HIS A 446 2.97 13.14 1.62
CA HIS A 446 1.86 14.07 1.85
C HIS A 446 1.64 15.14 0.76
N HIS A 447 2.05 14.86 -0.47
CA HIS A 447 1.64 15.64 -1.63
C HIS A 447 1.61 14.78 -2.89
N SER A 448 0.75 15.14 -3.84
CA SER A 448 0.53 14.38 -5.07
C SER A 448 1.26 14.99 -6.26
N TYR A 449 1.90 14.15 -7.08
CA TYR A 449 2.60 14.59 -8.29
C TYR A 449 2.73 13.46 -9.33
N VAL A 450 3.00 13.87 -10.56
CA VAL A 450 3.35 12.96 -11.66
C VAL A 450 4.70 13.37 -12.21
N ALA A 451 5.63 12.41 -12.32
CA ALA A 451 6.94 12.63 -12.91
C ALA A 451 7.27 11.55 -13.96
N ARG A 452 8.03 11.95 -14.98
CA ARG A 452 8.52 11.06 -16.05
C ARG A 452 10.03 10.89 -15.92
N ALA A 453 10.51 9.65 -15.95
CA ALA A 453 11.93 9.36 -16.03
C ALA A 453 12.46 9.55 -17.47
N GLU A 454 13.70 10.01 -17.59
CA GLU A 454 14.41 10.27 -18.84
C GLU A 454 15.78 9.62 -18.75
N PHE A 455 15.97 8.50 -19.46
CA PHE A 455 17.17 7.65 -19.41
C PHE A 455 18.31 8.11 -20.33
N GLY A 456 18.09 9.16 -21.14
CA GLY A 456 19.09 9.67 -22.08
C GLY A 456 19.34 8.77 -23.30
N VAL A 457 18.57 7.71 -23.45
CA VAL A 457 18.51 6.79 -24.60
C VAL A 457 17.08 6.74 -25.12
N ALA A 458 16.91 6.27 -26.36
CA ALA A 458 15.57 6.01 -26.89
C ALA A 458 14.95 4.85 -26.11
N MET A 459 13.77 5.10 -25.54
CA MET A 459 12.99 4.11 -24.79
C MET A 459 11.70 3.84 -25.57
N ALA A 460 11.37 2.57 -25.79
CA ALA A 460 10.05 2.19 -26.31
C ALA A 460 8.96 2.42 -25.25
N THR A 461 9.32 2.23 -23.99
CA THR A 461 8.39 2.32 -22.86
C THR A 461 8.60 3.60 -22.04
N PRO A 462 7.57 4.45 -21.84
CA PRO A 462 7.60 5.51 -20.84
C PRO A 462 7.59 4.93 -19.42
N VAL A 463 8.44 5.48 -18.55
CA VAL A 463 8.51 5.15 -17.12
C VAL A 463 8.03 6.34 -16.29
N MET A 464 6.98 6.12 -15.52
CA MET A 464 6.26 7.16 -14.77
C MET A 464 6.30 6.91 -13.27
N GLN A 465 6.54 7.96 -12.48
CA GLN A 465 6.26 7.99 -11.04
C GLN A 465 4.93 8.70 -10.82
N LEU A 466 3.97 8.01 -10.20
CA LEU A 466 2.65 8.50 -9.86
C LEU A 466 2.50 8.46 -8.34
N THR A 467 2.56 9.62 -7.69
CA THR A 467 2.48 9.71 -6.23
C THR A 467 1.17 10.37 -5.83
N CYS A 468 0.41 9.69 -4.96
CA CYS A 468 -0.88 10.16 -4.46
C CYS A 468 -0.93 10.05 -2.93
N SER A 469 -0.51 11.13 -2.29
CA SER A 469 -0.60 11.30 -0.84
C SER A 469 -0.93 12.77 -0.54
N PRO A 470 -1.72 13.09 0.50
CA PRO A 470 -2.49 12.15 1.30
C PRO A 470 -3.90 11.90 0.75
N VAL A 471 -4.49 10.76 1.08
CA VAL A 471 -5.93 10.50 0.90
C VAL A 471 -6.73 11.27 1.94
N HIS A 472 -6.25 11.31 3.17
CA HIS A 472 -6.86 12.05 4.27
C HIS A 472 -5.78 12.46 5.28
N ASN A 473 -5.07 13.55 5.00
CA ASN A 473 -4.09 14.17 5.91
C ASN A 473 -3.80 15.61 5.46
N GLN A 474 -2.86 16.30 6.09
CA GLN A 474 -2.40 17.59 5.61
C GLN A 474 -0.94 17.84 5.96
N VAL A 475 -0.21 18.40 4.99
CA VAL A 475 1.09 19.01 5.25
C VAL A 475 0.89 20.36 5.93
N PRO A 476 1.66 20.66 7.00
CA PRO A 476 1.71 21.99 7.60
C PRO A 476 1.95 23.08 6.54
N ALA A 477 1.14 24.14 6.56
CA ALA A 477 1.18 25.19 5.52
C ALA A 477 2.58 25.79 5.31
N VAL A 478 3.37 25.86 6.40
CA VAL A 478 4.74 26.38 6.41
C VAL A 478 5.75 25.55 5.62
N MET A 479 5.50 24.24 5.43
CA MET A 479 6.40 23.35 4.67
C MET A 479 6.14 23.36 3.16
N ARG A 480 4.94 23.78 2.73
CA ARG A 480 4.54 23.75 1.31
C ARG A 480 5.46 24.55 0.39
N PRO A 481 5.93 25.78 0.74
CA PRO A 481 6.88 26.51 -0.09
C PRO A 481 8.22 25.78 -0.24
N LEU A 482 8.72 25.16 0.83
CA LEU A 482 9.97 24.38 0.82
C LEU A 482 9.85 23.17 -0.10
N MET A 483 8.76 22.40 0.02
CA MET A 483 8.49 21.25 -0.85
C MET A 483 8.35 21.65 -2.32
N ARG A 484 7.72 22.80 -2.62
CA ARG A 484 7.69 23.34 -3.99
C ARG A 484 9.08 23.72 -4.49
N PHE A 485 9.88 24.36 -3.65
CA PHE A 485 11.23 24.78 -4.00
C PHE A 485 12.18 23.60 -4.27
N ALA A 486 11.98 22.46 -3.61
CA ALA A 486 12.76 21.23 -3.82
C ALA A 486 12.69 20.66 -5.25
N TRP A 487 11.67 21.03 -6.02
CA TRP A 487 11.55 20.70 -7.45
C TRP A 487 12.31 21.67 -8.38
N SER A 488 12.81 22.79 -7.87
CA SER A 488 13.46 23.79 -8.71
C SER A 488 14.86 23.32 -9.16
N ARG A 489 15.23 23.71 -10.38
CA ARG A 489 16.57 23.43 -10.92
C ARG A 489 17.68 24.04 -10.07
N ALA A 490 17.46 25.24 -9.52
CA ALA A 490 18.44 25.93 -8.68
C ALA A 490 18.69 25.15 -7.36
N ALA A 491 17.62 24.73 -6.67
CA ALA A 491 17.75 23.90 -5.48
C ALA A 491 18.48 22.59 -5.79
N ALA A 492 18.06 21.90 -6.86
CA ALA A 492 18.68 20.65 -7.30
C ALA A 492 20.18 20.82 -7.61
N GLN A 493 20.58 21.90 -8.28
CA GLN A 493 21.99 22.17 -8.58
C GLN A 493 22.80 22.49 -7.32
N GLY A 494 22.25 23.27 -6.39
CA GLY A 494 22.90 23.60 -5.12
C GLY A 494 23.15 22.35 -4.28
N VAL A 495 22.11 21.55 -4.04
CA VAL A 495 22.22 20.31 -3.25
C VAL A 495 23.07 19.26 -3.97
N ARG A 496 23.01 19.18 -5.31
CA ARG A 496 23.94 18.32 -6.08
C ARG A 496 25.41 18.73 -5.90
N GLY A 497 25.68 20.03 -5.82
CA GLY A 497 27.02 20.55 -5.52
C GLY A 497 27.52 20.06 -4.16
N LEU A 498 26.65 20.09 -3.15
CA LEU A 498 26.90 19.51 -1.83
C LEU A 498 27.09 18.00 -1.90
N ALA A 499 26.22 17.27 -2.61
CA ALA A 499 26.28 15.82 -2.73
C ALA A 499 27.61 15.31 -3.33
N ARG A 500 28.18 16.07 -4.29
CA ARG A 500 29.50 15.76 -4.87
C ARG A 500 30.63 15.77 -3.84
N THR A 501 30.53 16.55 -2.76
CA THR A 501 31.56 16.57 -1.71
C THR A 501 31.65 15.24 -0.96
N ALA A 502 30.56 14.47 -0.95
CA ALA A 502 30.48 13.11 -0.40
C ALA A 502 30.68 12.01 -1.48
N GLY A 503 31.12 12.38 -2.69
CA GLY A 503 31.35 11.43 -3.78
C GLY A 503 30.08 10.91 -4.46
N VAL A 504 28.91 11.51 -4.19
CA VAL A 504 27.65 11.12 -4.84
C VAL A 504 27.73 11.42 -6.33
N ARG A 505 27.51 10.38 -7.14
CA ARG A 505 27.46 10.48 -8.60
C ARG A 505 26.07 10.91 -9.04
N ARG A 506 26.00 11.57 -10.19
CA ARG A 506 24.71 11.83 -10.85
C ARG A 506 24.10 10.48 -11.27
N PRO A 507 22.80 10.23 -11.04
CA PRO A 507 22.12 9.07 -11.61
C PRO A 507 22.24 9.00 -13.13
N ALA A 508 22.10 7.80 -13.69
CA ALA A 508 22.14 7.58 -15.14
C ALA A 508 20.91 8.17 -15.88
N TRP A 509 19.83 8.44 -15.15
CA TRP A 509 18.61 9.10 -15.64
C TRP A 509 18.39 10.43 -14.91
N SER A 510 17.53 11.26 -15.49
CA SER A 510 16.88 12.38 -14.80
C SER A 510 15.36 12.19 -14.83
N TRP A 511 14.62 13.06 -14.16
CA TRP A 511 13.17 13.04 -14.25
C TRP A 511 12.61 14.44 -14.22
N LYS A 512 11.45 14.60 -14.87
CA LYS A 512 10.72 15.85 -14.99
C LYS A 512 9.34 15.69 -14.38
N ARG A 513 8.97 16.62 -13.52
CA ARG A 513 7.60 16.75 -13.02
C ARG A 513 6.68 17.21 -14.15
N LEU A 514 5.65 16.43 -14.44
CA LEU A 514 4.61 16.74 -15.41
C LEU A 514 3.40 17.41 -14.74
N ALA A 515 3.08 17.03 -13.51
CA ALA A 515 1.98 17.61 -12.72
C ALA A 515 2.31 17.69 -11.23
N GLY A 516 1.58 18.54 -10.50
CA GLY A 516 1.78 18.80 -9.08
C GLY A 516 2.97 19.74 -8.76
N PRO A 517 3.44 19.79 -7.50
CA PRO A 517 2.88 19.12 -6.33
C PRO A 517 1.52 19.71 -5.95
N TYR A 518 0.57 18.84 -5.64
CA TYR A 518 -0.72 19.17 -5.06
C TYR A 518 -0.74 18.79 -3.58
N PHE A 519 -1.22 19.67 -2.71
CA PHE A 519 -1.11 19.54 -1.25
C PHE A 519 -2.47 19.38 -0.54
N GLY A 520 -3.55 19.14 -1.30
CA GLY A 520 -4.85 18.77 -0.73
C GLY A 520 -5.00 17.26 -0.66
N ASN A 521 -6.08 16.80 -0.03
CA ASN A 521 -6.45 15.40 -0.08
C ASN A 521 -6.80 15.00 -1.51
N ALA A 522 -6.31 13.85 -1.93
CA ALA A 522 -6.49 13.36 -3.28
C ALA A 522 -6.66 11.84 -3.36
N VAL A 523 -7.34 11.41 -4.40
CA VAL A 523 -7.34 10.03 -4.89
C VAL A 523 -6.90 10.07 -6.34
N SER A 524 -6.04 9.13 -6.74
CA SER A 524 -5.57 9.05 -8.12
C SER A 524 -6.16 7.84 -8.82
N THR A 525 -6.44 8.00 -10.11
CA THR A 525 -6.87 6.92 -11.01
C THR A 525 -5.79 6.67 -12.05
N LEU A 526 -5.39 5.41 -12.22
CA LEU A 526 -4.62 4.93 -13.37
C LEU A 526 -5.55 4.12 -14.27
N LEU A 527 -5.91 4.71 -15.42
CA LEU A 527 -6.72 4.06 -16.46
C LEU A 527 -5.80 3.53 -17.56
N LEU A 528 -5.90 2.23 -17.85
CA LEU A 528 -5.09 1.51 -18.83
C LEU A 528 -6.01 0.97 -19.91
N THR A 529 -5.74 1.30 -21.18
CA THR A 529 -6.62 0.98 -22.32
C THR A 529 -5.77 0.73 -23.56
N GLY A 530 -5.74 -0.51 -24.03
CA GLY A 530 -4.83 -0.93 -25.09
C GLY A 530 -3.38 -0.63 -24.69
N PRO A 531 -2.58 0.06 -25.52
CA PRO A 531 -1.21 0.44 -25.16
C PRO A 531 -1.12 1.72 -24.30
N ALA A 532 -2.22 2.43 -24.06
CA ALA A 532 -2.21 3.74 -23.42
C ALA A 532 -2.57 3.67 -21.94
N ALA A 533 -1.88 4.47 -21.14
CA ALA A 533 -2.17 4.75 -19.75
C ALA A 533 -2.58 6.22 -19.57
N THR A 534 -3.51 6.49 -18.65
CA THR A 534 -3.90 7.84 -18.23
C THR A 534 -3.89 7.90 -16.71
N ALA A 535 -3.01 8.72 -16.15
CA ALA A 535 -3.00 9.06 -14.73
C ALA A 535 -3.86 10.32 -14.50
N ILE A 536 -4.81 10.23 -13.58
CA ILE A 536 -5.70 11.33 -13.19
C ILE A 536 -5.53 11.53 -11.68
N VAL A 537 -5.29 12.76 -11.25
CA VAL A 537 -5.27 13.15 -9.83
C VAL A 537 -6.52 13.95 -9.56
N GLU A 538 -7.35 13.51 -8.61
CA GLU A 538 -8.56 14.22 -8.21
C GLU A 538 -8.45 14.68 -6.76
N GLY A 539 -8.64 15.98 -6.53
CA GLY A 539 -8.62 16.57 -5.20
C GLY A 539 -10.01 16.70 -4.61
N THR A 540 -10.11 16.88 -3.30
CA THR A 540 -11.39 17.12 -2.61
C THR A 540 -11.68 18.61 -2.45
N ASN A 541 -12.90 19.04 -2.76
CA ASN A 541 -13.40 20.37 -2.42
C ASN A 541 -13.98 20.41 -0.99
N ALA A 542 -14.41 21.58 -0.52
CA ALA A 542 -14.95 21.75 0.84
C ALA A 542 -16.28 21.01 1.08
N ASP A 543 -17.04 20.74 0.02
CA ASP A 543 -18.33 20.04 0.07
C ASP A 543 -18.16 18.51 0.00
N GLY A 544 -16.92 18.01 -0.02
CA GLY A 544 -16.61 16.58 -0.12
C GLY A 544 -16.81 15.98 -1.52
N GLY A 545 -16.84 16.83 -2.56
CA GLY A 545 -16.81 16.41 -3.97
C GLY A 545 -15.40 16.34 -4.54
N LEU A 546 -15.22 15.57 -5.61
CA LEU A 546 -13.95 15.44 -6.34
C LEU A 546 -13.85 16.44 -7.49
N PHE A 547 -12.66 16.96 -7.75
CA PHE A 547 -12.34 17.76 -8.93
C PHE A 547 -10.98 17.35 -9.51
N GLU A 548 -10.86 17.40 -10.85
CA GLU A 548 -9.60 17.06 -11.52
C GLU A 548 -8.52 18.10 -11.24
N VAL A 549 -7.40 17.65 -10.68
CA VAL A 549 -6.20 18.45 -10.42
C VAL A 549 -5.21 18.31 -11.58
N ALA A 550 -5.08 17.09 -12.12
CA ALA A 550 -4.17 16.80 -13.21
C ALA A 550 -4.62 15.57 -14.00
N ARG A 551 -4.29 15.55 -15.30
CA ARG A 551 -4.46 14.42 -16.19
C ARG A 551 -3.24 14.30 -17.10
N VAL A 552 -2.63 13.12 -17.13
CA VAL A 552 -1.44 12.83 -17.92
C VAL A 552 -1.63 11.50 -18.64
N ARG A 553 -1.58 11.50 -19.97
CA ARG A 553 -1.68 10.32 -20.83
C ARG A 553 -0.29 9.93 -21.36
N TYR A 554 -0.01 8.63 -21.52
CA TYR A 554 1.27 8.10 -22.02
C TYR A 554 1.11 6.65 -22.54
N PRO A 555 1.90 6.17 -23.52
CA PRO A 555 2.81 6.95 -24.37
C PRO A 555 2.05 7.98 -25.23
N ASP A 556 2.78 8.99 -25.71
CA ASP A 556 2.23 10.11 -26.52
C ASP A 556 1.76 9.65 -27.92
#